data_AF-A0A968SLD9-F1
#
_entry.id   AF-A0A968SLD9-F1
#
_cell.length_a   1.000
_cell.length_b   1.000
_cell.length_c   1.000
_cell.angle_alpha   90.00
_cell.angle_beta   90.00
_cell.angle_gamma   90.00
#
_symmetry.space_group_name_H-M   'P 1'
#
loop_
_entity.id
_entity.type
_entity.pdbx_description
1 polymer ?
#
loop_
_entity_poly.entity_id
_entity_poly.type
_entity_poly.pdbx_seq_one_letter_code
_entity_poly.pdbx_strand_id
1 'polypeptide(L)'
;MGILPLKTAQLAKLGTEKYQRLSPLMTKHCLRLSANESYQGAEEELEALLGIKISHSTCQRIVQRTAYEQPTAKQKVTQIIVDGGNVRVRTPKKGEGSTWLGYKSAVVEGMYYGAAFQDNGELTDWLEK
;
A
#
# COMPACT_ATOMS: atom_id res chain seq x y z
N MET A 1 19.80 18.42 -1.74
CA MET A 1 18.39 18.83 -1.71
C MET A 1 18.27 20.12 -0.93
N GLY A 2 17.50 21.10 -1.41
CA GLY A 2 17.25 22.37 -0.72
C GLY A 2 15.96 22.36 0.11
N ILE A 3 15.79 23.37 0.95
CA ILE A 3 14.55 23.62 1.70
C ILE A 3 13.71 24.62 0.90
N LEU A 4 12.45 24.27 0.60
CA LEU A 4 11.50 25.17 -0.03
C LEU A 4 10.61 25.82 1.05
N PRO A 5 10.72 27.13 1.32
CA PRO A 5 9.87 27.80 2.28
C PRO A 5 8.44 27.92 1.71
N LEU A 6 7.48 27.24 2.34
CA LEU A 6 6.06 27.29 1.98
C LEU A 6 5.23 27.85 3.13
N LYS A 7 4.25 28.70 2.78
CA LYS A 7 3.24 29.16 3.74
C LYS A 7 2.25 28.04 4.07
N THR A 8 1.64 28.09 5.25
CA THR A 8 0.64 27.09 5.69
C THR A 8 -0.52 26.93 4.70
N ALA A 9 -1.01 28.03 4.10
CA ALA A 9 -2.06 27.97 3.09
C ALA A 9 -1.63 27.22 1.82
N GLN A 10 -0.35 27.30 1.44
CA GLN A 10 0.20 26.57 0.30
C GLN A 10 0.34 25.08 0.61
N LEU A 11 0.78 24.74 1.83
CA LEU A 11 0.84 23.35 2.30
C LEU A 11 -0.54 22.69 2.27
N ALA A 12 -1.57 23.39 2.77
CA ALA A 12 -2.95 22.92 2.73
C ALA A 12 -3.45 22.69 1.29
N LYS A 13 -3.16 23.62 0.37
CA LYS A 13 -3.53 23.47 -1.05
C LYS A 13 -2.82 22.29 -1.72
N LEU A 14 -1.58 22.02 -1.35
CA LEU A 14 -0.78 20.92 -1.90
C LEU A 14 -1.06 19.57 -1.24
N GLY A 15 -1.82 19.55 -0.13
CA GLY A 15 -2.09 18.32 0.63
C GLY A 15 -0.80 17.69 1.16
N THR A 16 0.17 18.50 1.60
CA THR A 16 1.47 18.02 2.08
C THR A 16 1.82 18.59 3.46
N GLU A 17 2.55 17.80 4.23
CA GLU A 17 2.99 18.17 5.58
C GLU A 17 4.35 18.85 5.57
N LYS A 18 4.69 19.50 6.68
CA LYS A 18 6.03 20.09 6.86
C LYS A 18 7.09 18.98 6.84
N TYR A 19 8.26 19.30 6.26
CA TYR A 19 9.42 18.41 6.18
C TYR A 19 9.22 17.11 5.38
N GLN A 20 8.17 17.04 4.56
CA GLN A 20 8.01 15.99 3.57
C GLN A 20 9.05 16.18 2.45
N ARG A 21 9.79 15.10 2.13
CA ARG A 21 10.76 15.10 1.02
C ARG A 21 10.12 14.73 -0.32
N LEU A 22 9.04 13.97 -0.29
CA LEU A 22 8.35 13.45 -1.46
C LEU A 22 7.02 14.19 -1.61
N SER A 23 6.68 14.56 -2.84
CA SER A 23 5.36 15.11 -3.14
C SER A 23 4.29 14.03 -2.97
N PRO A 24 3.02 14.39 -2.70
CA PRO A 24 1.93 13.41 -2.60
C PRO A 24 1.80 12.54 -3.86
N LEU A 25 2.02 13.13 -5.04
CA LEU A 25 2.03 12.40 -6.30
C LEU A 25 3.17 11.39 -6.37
N MET A 26 4.37 11.76 -5.92
CA MET A 26 5.51 10.83 -5.87
C MET A 26 5.23 9.66 -4.92
N THR A 27 4.68 9.93 -3.74
CA THR A 27 4.25 8.90 -2.79
C THR A 27 3.24 7.94 -3.45
N LYS A 28 2.26 8.46 -4.20
CA LYS A 28 1.31 7.65 -4.96
C LYS A 28 2.00 6.77 -6.03
N HIS A 29 3.02 7.28 -6.72
CA HIS A 29 3.80 6.48 -7.66
C HIS A 29 4.56 5.34 -6.97
N CYS A 30 5.22 5.62 -5.84
CA CYS A 30 5.88 4.58 -5.03
C CYS A 30 4.90 3.46 -4.64
N LEU A 31 3.69 3.81 -4.20
CA LEU A 31 2.65 2.84 -3.85
C LEU A 31 2.23 1.96 -5.03
N ARG A 32 1.96 2.58 -6.20
CA ARG A 32 1.51 1.84 -7.39
C ARG A 32 2.58 0.89 -7.93
N LEU A 33 3.82 1.36 -8.03
CA LEU A 33 4.92 0.53 -8.53
C LEU A 33 5.24 -0.61 -7.56
N SER A 34 5.21 -0.33 -6.24
CA SER A 34 5.42 -1.36 -5.22
C SER A 34 4.36 -2.46 -5.27
N ALA A 35 3.11 -2.11 -5.61
CA ALA A 35 2.02 -3.07 -5.75
C ALA A 35 2.14 -3.93 -7.02
N ASN A 36 2.72 -3.40 -8.09
CA ASN A 36 2.80 -4.09 -9.38
C ASN A 36 4.01 -5.02 -9.50
N GLU A 37 5.17 -4.66 -8.95
CA GLU A 37 6.43 -5.33 -9.29
C GLU A 37 7.21 -5.84 -8.08
N SER A 38 7.52 -4.96 -7.13
CA SER A 38 8.15 -5.19 -5.83
C SER A 38 8.74 -3.86 -5.34
N TYR A 39 9.29 -3.81 -4.13
CA TYR A 39 10.01 -2.62 -3.68
C TYR A 39 11.30 -2.35 -4.47
N GLN A 40 12.02 -3.40 -4.86
CA GLN A 40 13.24 -3.30 -5.68
C GLN A 40 12.91 -2.88 -7.11
N GLY A 41 11.90 -3.50 -7.73
CA GLY A 41 11.43 -3.09 -9.06
C GLY A 41 10.95 -1.65 -9.06
N ALA A 42 10.21 -1.23 -8.02
CA ALA A 42 9.80 0.17 -7.88
C ALA A 42 10.99 1.15 -7.78
N GLU A 43 12.09 0.78 -7.12
CA GLU A 43 13.30 1.61 -7.06
C GLU A 43 13.92 1.77 -8.46
N GLU A 44 14.07 0.67 -9.21
CA GLU A 44 14.62 0.65 -10.57
C GLU A 44 13.74 1.44 -11.55
N GLU A 45 12.43 1.24 -11.52
CA GLU A 45 11.46 1.94 -12.37
C GLU A 45 11.39 3.45 -12.07
N LEU A 46 11.44 3.85 -10.80
CA LEU A 46 11.44 5.27 -10.44
C LEU A 46 12.69 5.99 -10.94
N GLU A 47 13.85 5.33 -10.88
CA GLU A 47 15.09 5.86 -11.45
C GLU A 47 15.00 5.92 -12.98
N ALA A 48 14.53 4.85 -13.63
CA ALA A 48 14.43 4.78 -15.08
C ALA A 48 13.45 5.82 -15.67
N LEU A 49 12.27 5.97 -15.08
CA LEU A 49 11.21 6.84 -15.60
C LEU A 49 11.42 8.31 -15.26
N LEU A 50 11.94 8.60 -14.07
CA LEU A 50 11.95 9.96 -13.51
C LEU A 50 13.35 10.50 -13.24
N GLY A 51 14.40 9.67 -13.33
CA GLY A 51 15.77 10.03 -12.99
C GLY A 51 15.99 10.28 -11.49
N ILE A 52 15.07 9.83 -10.63
CA ILE A 52 15.09 10.08 -9.19
C ILE A 52 15.31 8.76 -8.45
N LYS A 53 16.32 8.73 -7.58
CA LYS A 53 16.58 7.58 -6.70
C LYS A 53 15.69 7.61 -5.47
N ILE A 54 14.79 6.63 -5.36
CA ILE A 54 14.00 6.34 -4.17
C ILE A 54 14.25 4.88 -3.79
N SER A 55 14.88 4.64 -2.64
CA SER A 55 15.26 3.29 -2.22
C SER A 55 14.05 2.39 -1.99
N HIS A 56 14.20 1.08 -2.24
CA HIS A 56 13.21 0.06 -1.93
C HIS A 56 12.77 0.11 -0.46
N SER A 57 13.69 0.41 0.46
CA SER A 57 13.38 0.60 1.88
C SER A 57 12.48 1.82 2.14
N THR A 58 12.61 2.87 1.33
CA THR A 58 11.71 4.03 1.37
C THR A 58 10.33 3.67 0.85
N CYS A 59 10.26 2.97 -0.28
CA CYS A 59 8.99 2.45 -0.82
C CYS A 59 8.28 1.53 0.19
N GLN A 60 9.00 0.59 0.79
CA GLN A 60 8.47 -0.29 1.84
C GLN A 60 7.91 0.50 3.03
N ARG A 61 8.67 1.49 3.52
CA ARG A 61 8.22 2.35 4.63
C ARG A 61 6.97 3.16 4.27
N ILE A 62 6.85 3.60 3.02
CA ILE A 62 5.66 4.31 2.53
C ILE A 62 4.45 3.38 2.54
N VAL A 63 4.58 2.17 1.97
CA VAL A 63 3.50 1.17 1.96
C VAL A 63 3.06 0.83 3.39
N GLN A 64 3.99 0.50 4.28
CA GLN A 64 3.66 0.10 5.66
C GLN A 64 3.04 1.22 6.52
N ARG A 65 3.30 2.49 6.21
CA ARG A 65 2.69 3.63 6.92
C ARG A 65 1.38 4.10 6.31
N THR A 66 1.07 3.63 5.10
CA THR A 66 -0.18 3.99 4.43
C THR A 66 -1.29 3.17 5.06
N ALA A 67 -2.28 3.84 5.63
CA ALA A 67 -3.51 3.20 6.04
C ALA A 67 -4.34 2.86 4.80
N TYR A 68 -4.77 1.61 4.69
CA TYR A 68 -5.66 1.15 3.64
C TYR A 68 -7.01 0.89 4.28
N GLU A 69 -8.00 1.72 3.97
CA GLU A 69 -9.37 1.50 4.43
C GLU A 69 -10.07 0.54 3.48
N GLN A 70 -10.79 -0.42 4.04
CA GLN A 70 -11.63 -1.29 3.23
C GLN A 70 -12.80 -0.48 2.64
N PRO A 71 -13.09 -0.63 1.34
CA PRO A 71 -14.10 0.17 0.67
C PRO A 71 -15.52 -0.17 1.14
N THR A 72 -16.36 0.84 1.40
CA THR A 72 -17.78 0.61 1.71
C THR A 72 -18.63 0.54 0.44
N ALA A 73 -19.43 -0.51 0.31
CA ALA A 73 -20.37 -0.65 -0.78
C ALA A 73 -21.49 0.41 -0.67
N LYS A 74 -21.74 1.15 -1.76
CA LYS A 74 -22.79 2.19 -1.78
C LYS A 74 -24.11 1.70 -2.38
N GLN A 75 -24.12 0.47 -2.88
CA GLN A 75 -25.28 -0.19 -3.45
C GLN A 75 -25.63 -1.47 -2.67
N LYS A 76 -26.82 -2.00 -2.94
CA LYS A 76 -27.22 -3.32 -2.42
C LYS A 76 -26.20 -4.37 -2.85
N VAL A 77 -25.71 -5.13 -1.89
CA VAL A 77 -24.86 -6.31 -2.11
C VAL A 77 -25.75 -7.54 -2.32
N THR A 78 -25.46 -8.26 -3.39
CA THR A 78 -26.09 -9.48 -3.88
C THR A 78 -25.08 -10.60 -4.06
N GLN A 79 -23.80 -10.26 -4.29
CA GLN A 79 -22.70 -11.21 -4.43
C GLN A 79 -21.43 -10.75 -3.70
N ILE A 80 -20.76 -11.73 -3.09
CA ILE A 80 -19.43 -11.59 -2.50
C ILE A 80 -18.64 -12.82 -2.95
N ILE A 81 -17.45 -12.59 -3.50
CA ILE A 81 -16.50 -13.65 -3.83
C ILE A 81 -15.39 -13.59 -2.79
N VAL A 82 -15.19 -14.68 -2.05
CA VAL A 82 -14.11 -14.79 -1.07
C VAL A 82 -13.11 -15.82 -1.57
N ASP A 83 -11.84 -15.47 -1.55
CA ASP A 83 -10.73 -16.36 -1.86
C ASP A 83 -9.65 -16.26 -0.77
N GLY A 84 -8.72 -17.19 -0.79
CA GLY A 84 -7.57 -17.17 0.11
C GLY A 84 -6.42 -17.99 -0.43
N GLY A 85 -5.23 -17.63 0.00
CA GLY A 85 -4.02 -18.31 -0.40
C GLY A 85 -2.97 -18.27 0.69
N ASN A 86 -1.87 -18.97 0.44
CA ASN A 86 -0.68 -18.89 1.27
C ASN A 86 0.41 -18.15 0.51
N VAL A 87 1.08 -17.22 1.19
CA VAL A 87 2.26 -16.53 0.70
C VAL A 87 3.48 -16.97 1.52
N ARG A 88 4.59 -17.21 0.84
CA ARG A 88 5.86 -17.54 1.49
C ARG A 88 6.54 -16.26 1.95
N VAL A 89 6.63 -16.07 3.27
CA VAL A 89 7.19 -14.88 3.89
C VAL A 89 8.55 -15.19 4.49
N ARG A 90 9.52 -14.29 4.28
CA ARG A 90 10.84 -14.38 4.91
C ARG A 90 10.72 -13.96 6.37
N THR A 91 11.31 -14.75 7.27
CA THR A 91 11.38 -14.37 8.68
C THR A 91 12.39 -13.24 8.87
N PRO A 92 12.17 -12.32 9.84
CA PRO A 92 13.12 -11.25 10.12
C PRO A 92 14.46 -11.77 10.67
N LYS A 93 14.45 -12.95 11.29
CA LYS A 93 15.64 -13.51 11.94
C LYS A 93 16.52 -14.23 10.93
N LYS A 94 17.77 -13.77 10.84
CA LYS A 94 18.77 -14.36 9.93
C LYS A 94 18.99 -15.84 10.24
N GLY A 95 18.93 -16.69 9.23
CA GLY A 95 19.14 -18.14 9.34
C GLY A 95 17.88 -18.97 9.58
N GLU A 96 16.74 -18.35 9.88
CA GLU A 96 15.46 -19.06 9.92
C GLU A 96 14.87 -19.21 8.50
N GLY A 97 14.23 -20.35 8.25
CA GLY A 97 13.55 -20.61 6.99
C GLY A 97 12.32 -19.72 6.80
N SER A 98 11.91 -19.53 5.54
CA SER A 98 10.64 -18.86 5.24
C SER A 98 9.45 -19.66 5.74
N THR A 99 8.39 -18.97 6.14
CA THR A 99 7.12 -19.59 6.55
C THR A 99 6.04 -19.32 5.51
N TRP A 100 5.05 -20.22 5.44
CA TRP A 100 3.85 -19.99 4.65
C TRP A 100 2.79 -19.38 5.54
N LEU A 101 2.33 -18.18 5.20
CA LEU A 101 1.31 -17.45 5.93
C LEU A 101 0.09 -17.26 5.04
N GLY A 102 -1.09 -17.46 5.62
CA GLY A 102 -2.35 -17.32 4.93
C GLY A 102 -2.80 -15.87 4.81
N TYR A 103 -3.40 -15.54 3.67
CA TYR A 103 -4.19 -14.33 3.48
C TYR A 103 -5.58 -14.71 3.00
N LYS A 104 -6.53 -13.79 3.17
CA LYS A 104 -7.87 -13.88 2.58
C LYS A 104 -8.17 -12.59 1.86
N SER A 105 -8.90 -12.69 0.77
CA SER A 105 -9.39 -11.54 0.01
C SER A 105 -10.86 -11.73 -0.31
N ALA A 106 -11.54 -10.61 -0.50
CA ALA A 106 -12.89 -10.63 -0.99
C ALA A 106 -13.13 -9.54 -2.03
N VAL A 107 -14.01 -9.86 -2.97
CA VAL A 107 -14.52 -8.96 -3.98
C VAL A 107 -16.02 -8.84 -3.78
N VAL A 108 -16.48 -7.63 -3.44
CA VAL A 108 -17.90 -7.32 -3.26
C VAL A 108 -18.41 -6.66 -4.54
N GLU A 109 -19.47 -7.24 -5.11
CA GLU A 109 -20.11 -6.76 -6.35
C GLU A 109 -19.16 -6.58 -7.56
N GLY A 110 -18.04 -7.32 -7.59
CA GLY A 110 -17.05 -7.19 -8.66
C GLY A 110 -16.34 -5.82 -8.72
N MET A 111 -16.55 -4.95 -7.72
CA MET A 111 -16.09 -3.55 -7.74
C MET A 111 -15.23 -3.17 -6.55
N TYR A 112 -15.50 -3.76 -5.40
CA TYR A 112 -14.84 -3.42 -4.15
C TYR A 112 -13.93 -4.55 -3.73
N TYR A 113 -12.66 -4.22 -3.54
CA TYR A 113 -11.61 -5.19 -3.24
C TYR A 113 -11.08 -4.95 -1.84
N GLY A 114 -10.96 -6.03 -1.10
CA GLY A 114 -10.34 -6.02 0.21
C GLY A 114 -9.55 -7.30 0.43
N ALA A 115 -8.50 -7.19 1.24
CA ALA A 115 -7.70 -8.31 1.66
C ALA A 115 -7.24 -8.11 3.10
N ALA A 116 -7.07 -9.22 3.80
CA ALA A 116 -6.55 -9.25 5.15
C ALA A 116 -5.46 -10.34 5.25
N PHE A 117 -4.38 -10.00 5.93
CA PHE A 117 -3.21 -10.85 6.07
C PHE A 117 -3.08 -11.31 7.52
N GLN A 118 -3.22 -12.63 7.74
CA GLN A 118 -3.24 -13.22 9.09
C GLN A 118 -4.33 -12.66 10.03
N ASP A 119 -5.32 -11.94 9.50
CA ASP A 119 -6.43 -11.36 10.26
C ASP A 119 -7.76 -11.65 9.55
N ASN A 120 -8.40 -12.76 9.90
CA ASN A 120 -9.70 -13.08 9.30
C ASN A 120 -10.83 -12.20 9.85
N GLY A 121 -10.65 -11.65 11.06
CA GLY A 121 -11.65 -10.82 11.72
C GLY A 121 -11.85 -9.51 10.98
N GLU A 122 -10.74 -8.87 10.57
CA GLU A 122 -10.80 -7.65 9.75
C GLU A 122 -11.63 -7.84 8.48
N LEU A 123 -11.48 -8.99 7.81
CA LEU A 123 -12.22 -9.28 6.58
C LEU A 123 -13.71 -9.53 6.87
N THR A 124 -14.06 -10.29 7.91
CA THR A 124 -15.47 -10.53 8.28
C THR A 124 -16.15 -9.24 8.73
N ASP A 125 -15.49 -8.45 9.57
CA ASP A 125 -15.99 -7.16 10.06
C ASP A 125 -16.23 -6.17 8.92
N TRP A 126 -15.48 -6.29 7.83
CA TRP A 126 -15.72 -5.50 6.63
C TRP A 126 -16.93 -6.00 5.83
N LEU A 127 -17.05 -7.31 5.62
CA LEU A 127 -18.13 -7.89 4.79
C LEU A 127 -19.51 -7.87 5.46
N GLU A 128 -19.55 -7.74 6.79
CA GLU A 128 -20.80 -7.68 7.57
C GLU A 128 -21.33 -6.25 7.78
N LYS A 129 -20.63 -5.21 7.30
CA LYS A 129 -21.08 -3.81 7.32
C LYS A 129 -22.17 -3.52 6.29
#